data_AF-A0A256H8N3-F1
#
_entry.id   AF-A0A256H8N3-F1
#
_cell.length_a   1.000
_cell.length_b   1.000
_cell.length_c   1.000
_cell.angle_alpha   90.00
_cell.angle_beta   90.00
_cell.angle_gamma   90.00
#
_symmetry.space_group_name_H-M   'P 1'
#
loop_
_entity.id
_entity.type
_entity.pdbx_description
1 polymer ?
#
loop_
_entity_poly.entity_id
_entity_poly.type
_entity_poly.pdbx_seq_one_letter_code
_entity_poly.pdbx_strand_id
1 'polypeptide(L)' 'MTLAVTEEFYGGDDAVEASAEEVVAGLGRAQVANIVGSEAVGVAVEAGLVDEETVLEVGETRHAQLLWL' A
#
# COMPACT_ATOMS: atom_id res chain seq x y z
N MET A 1 -14.03 -5.35 -12.78
CA MET A 1 -13.99 -4.25 -11.79
C MET A 1 -12.70 -3.50 -12.02
N THR A 2 -12.68 -2.17 -11.94
CA THR A 2 -11.48 -1.35 -12.14
C THR A 2 -11.21 -0.53 -10.89
N LEU A 3 -9.94 -0.42 -10.49
CA LEU A 3 -9.50 0.47 -9.41
C LEU A 3 -8.98 1.75 -10.06
N ALA A 4 -9.68 2.87 -9.86
CA ALA A 4 -9.19 4.17 -10.32
C ALA A 4 -8.23 4.74 -9.27
N VAL A 5 -6.94 4.77 -9.61
CA VAL A 5 -5.88 5.39 -8.82
C VAL A 5 -5.63 6.75 -9.43
N THR A 6 -6.03 7.82 -8.73
CA THR A 6 -5.75 9.19 -9.18
C THR A 6 -4.57 9.75 -8.41
N GLU A 7 -3.75 10.54 -9.10
CA GLU A 7 -2.62 11.24 -8.47
C GLU A 7 -3.10 12.09 -7.29
N GLU A 8 -4.22 12.80 -7.43
CA GLU A 8 -4.82 13.58 -6.33
C GLU A 8 -5.09 12.75 -5.06
N PHE A 9 -5.36 11.45 -5.17
CA PHE A 9 -5.71 10.60 -4.03
C PHE A 9 -4.50 9.91 -3.38
N TYR A 10 -3.50 9.49 -4.16
CA TYR A 10 -2.33 8.74 -3.66
C TYR A 10 -0.99 9.51 -3.75
N GLY A 11 -0.96 10.59 -4.50
CA GLY A 11 0.23 11.39 -4.84
C GLY A 11 -0.04 12.90 -4.80
N GLY A 12 -1.02 13.34 -4.00
CA GLY A 12 -1.36 14.77 -3.84
C GLY A 12 -0.24 15.57 -3.17
N ASP A 13 -0.50 16.85 -2.88
CA ASP A 13 0.53 17.79 -2.38
C ASP A 13 1.26 17.36 -1.10
N ASP A 14 0.63 16.51 -0.28
CA ASP A 14 1.21 15.96 0.95
C ASP A 14 2.00 14.65 0.74
N ALA A 15 2.01 14.11 -0.49
CA ALA A 15 2.77 12.92 -0.80
C ALA A 15 4.26 13.19 -0.77
N VAL A 16 5.00 12.25 -0.20
CA VAL A 16 6.46 12.32 -0.08
C VAL A 16 7.07 11.09 -0.71
N GLU A 17 8.23 11.26 -1.34
CA GLU A 17 9.06 10.12 -1.68
C GLU A 17 9.51 9.44 -0.38
N ALA A 18 9.42 8.12 -0.34
CA ALA A 18 9.76 7.33 0.82
C ALA A 18 10.53 6.08 0.39
N SER A 19 11.58 5.76 1.12
CA SER A 19 12.23 4.46 1.03
C SER A 19 11.32 3.34 1.54
N ALA A 20 11.64 2.09 1.20
CA ALA A 20 10.92 0.91 1.71
C ALA A 20 10.90 0.88 3.26
N GLU A 21 11.99 1.27 3.90
CA GLU A 21 12.11 1.33 5.36
C GLU A 21 11.17 2.38 5.97
N GLU A 22 11.06 3.55 5.34
CA GLU A 22 10.14 4.62 5.75
C GLU A 22 8.67 4.22 5.54
N VAL A 23 8.37 3.52 4.44
CA VAL A 23 7.03 2.95 4.18
C VAL A 23 6.67 1.96 5.28
N VAL A 24 7.54 0.99 5.59
CA VAL A 24 7.30 -0.01 6.65
C VAL A 24 7.10 0.68 8.01
N ALA A 25 7.94 1.66 8.34
CA ALA A 25 7.79 2.42 9.58
C ALA A 25 6.45 3.18 9.62
N GLY A 26 6.01 3.75 8.50
CA GLY A 26 4.71 4.41 8.37
C GLY A 26 3.54 3.45 8.56
N LEU A 27 3.56 2.30 7.88
CA LEU A 27 2.54 1.26 8.00
C LEU A 27 2.42 0.72 9.44
N GLY A 28 3.55 0.57 10.14
CA GLY A 28 3.58 0.16 11.55
C GLY A 28 2.98 1.17 12.52
N ARG A 29 2.81 2.44 12.13
CA ARG A 29 2.16 3.50 12.95
C ARG A 29 0.73 3.82 12.50
N ALA A 30 0.30 3.32 11.36
CA ALA A 30 -1.04 3.53 10.86
C ALA A 30 -2.08 2.84 11.78
N GLN A 31 -3.37 3.15 11.59
CA GLN A 31 -4.47 2.31 12.08
C GLN A 31 -5.10 1.54 10.92
N VAL A 32 -5.19 2.20 9.77
CA VAL A 32 -5.66 1.67 8.50
C VAL A 32 -4.70 2.15 7.42
N ALA A 33 -4.33 1.29 6.48
CA ALA A 33 -3.57 1.69 5.30
C ALA A 33 -4.10 0.98 4.05
N ASN A 34 -4.36 1.75 3.00
CA ASN A 34 -4.62 1.25 1.65
C ASN A 34 -3.31 1.28 0.88
N ILE A 35 -2.90 0.14 0.35
CA ILE A 35 -1.63 -0.04 -0.35
C ILE A 35 -1.96 -0.39 -1.78
N VAL A 36 -1.40 0.36 -2.73
CA VAL A 36 -1.75 0.25 -4.15
C VAL A 36 -0.49 0.29 -4.99
N GLY A 37 -0.43 -0.60 -5.98
CA GLY A 37 0.70 -0.75 -6.87
C GLY A 37 1.66 -1.85 -6.42
N SER A 38 2.32 -2.49 -7.39
CA SER A 38 3.13 -3.68 -7.17
C SER A 38 4.31 -3.45 -6.22
N GLU A 39 4.95 -2.27 -6.29
CA GLU A 39 6.09 -1.93 -5.45
C GLU A 39 5.67 -1.74 -3.98
N ALA A 40 4.69 -0.88 -3.72
CA ALA A 40 4.23 -0.61 -2.36
C ALA A 40 3.65 -1.86 -1.69
N VAL A 41 2.88 -2.67 -2.43
CA VAL A 41 2.35 -3.96 -1.93
C VAL A 41 3.50 -4.93 -1.66
N GLY A 42 4.49 -5.01 -2.55
CA GLY A 42 5.68 -5.85 -2.36
C GLY A 42 6.42 -5.54 -1.07
N VAL A 43 6.70 -4.26 -0.81
CA VAL A 43 7.35 -3.81 0.45
C VAL A 43 6.57 -4.28 1.68
N ALA A 44 5.25 -4.16 1.68
CA ALA A 44 4.42 -4.57 2.81
C ALA A 44 4.39 -6.09 3.03
N VAL A 45 4.41 -6.88 1.94
CA VAL A 45 4.49 -8.35 1.99
C VAL A 45 5.87 -8.82 2.46
N GLU A 46 6.94 -8.26 1.89
CA GLU A 46 8.32 -8.59 2.27
C GLU A 46 8.61 -8.27 3.74
N ALA A 47 8.02 -7.20 4.27
CA ALA A 47 8.10 -6.83 5.68
C ALA A 47 7.20 -7.68 6.60
N GLY A 48 6.38 -8.58 6.06
CA GLY A 48 5.45 -9.42 6.81
C GLY A 48 4.27 -8.67 7.43
N LEU A 49 3.98 -7.46 6.95
CA LEU A 49 2.84 -6.64 7.39
C LEU A 49 1.55 -7.02 6.66
N VAL A 50 1.67 -7.61 5.47
CA VAL A 50 0.57 -8.11 4.65
C VAL A 50 0.87 -9.56 4.28
N ASP A 51 -0.13 -10.43 4.40
CA ASP A 51 -0.05 -11.79 3.89
C ASP A 51 -0.25 -11.77 2.36
N GLU A 52 0.67 -12.38 1.61
CA GLU A 52 0.61 -12.45 0.15
C GLU A 52 -0.71 -13.05 -0.34
N GLU A 53 -1.29 -14.01 0.40
CA GLU A 53 -2.58 -14.64 0.04
C GLU A 53 -3.76 -13.67 0.17
N THR A 54 -3.59 -12.54 0.85
CA THR A 54 -4.63 -11.51 1.01
C THR A 54 -4.53 -10.37 0.00
N VAL A 55 -3.51 -10.39 -0.86
CA VAL A 55 -3.32 -9.38 -1.92
C VAL A 55 -4.35 -9.60 -3.03
N LEU A 56 -4.99 -8.50 -3.44
CA LEU A 56 -5.95 -8.48 -4.53
C LEU A 56 -5.31 -7.98 -5.82
N GLU A 57 -5.60 -8.64 -6.93
CA GLU A 57 -5.28 -8.16 -8.28
C GLU A 57 -6.54 -7.56 -8.91
N VAL A 58 -6.58 -6.23 -9.01
CA VAL A 58 -7.71 -5.49 -9.57
C VAL A 58 -7.32 -4.88 -10.91
N GLY A 59 -7.61 -5.61 -11.99
CA GLY A 59 -7.10 -5.25 -13.31
C GLY A 59 -5.60 -5.48 -13.37
N GLU A 60 -4.83 -4.43 -13.69
CA GLU A 60 -3.36 -4.47 -13.71
C GLU A 60 -2.73 -4.01 -12.38
N THR A 61 -3.57 -3.63 -11.41
CA THR A 61 -3.12 -3.03 -10.15
C THR A 61 -3.19 -4.03 -9.01
N ARG A 62 -2.08 -4.21 -8.28
CA ARG A 62 -2.07 -4.90 -6.98
C ARG A 62 -2.57 -3.99 -5.88
N HIS A 63 -3.37 -4.55 -4.98
CA HIS A 63 -3.92 -3.83 -3.85
C HIS A 63 -3.88 -4.70 -2.58
N ALA A 64 -3.59 -4.07 -1.46
CA ALA A 64 -3.73 -4.66 -0.13
C ALA A 64 -4.29 -3.61 0.83
N GLN A 65 -4.95 -4.09 1.89
CA GLN A 65 -5.39 -3.24 2.99
C GLN A 65 -4.89 -3.81 4.30
N LEU A 66 -4.35 -2.93 5.13
CA LEU A 66 -3.90 -3.23 6.47
C LEU A 66 -4.81 -2.55 7.49
N LEU A 67 -5.15 -3.29 8.56
CA LEU A 67 -5.96 -2.84 9.68
C LEU A 67 -5.35 -3.37 10.97
N TRP A 68 -4.94 -2.47 11.86
CA TRP A 68 -4.50 -2.81 13.21
C TRP A 68 -5.67 -2.68 14.19
N LEU A 69 -5.87 -3.71 15.03
CA LEU A 69 -6.93 -3.78 16.06
C LEU A 69 -6.35 -3.63 17.48
#